data_AF-A0A0D9SFU1-F1
#
_entry.id   AF-A0A0D9SFU1-F1
#
_cell.length_a   1.000
_cell.length_b   1.000
_cell.length_c   1.000
_cell.angle_alpha   90.00
_cell.angle_beta   90.00
_cell.angle_gamma   90.00
#
_symmetry.space_group_name_H-M   'P 1'
#
loop_
_entity.id
_entity.type
_entity.pdbx_description
1 polymer ?
#
loop_
_entity_poly.entity_id
_entity_poly.type
_entity_poly.pdbx_seq_one_letter_code
_entity_poly.pdbx_strand_id
1 'polypeptide(L)'
;DGTPISIGDSIFVGDAAGRPANWAPGRKKKDFSCADRLFALNLGLPFATPEEFFLKWPAAGFELPAFDPPGSPPFSRSTSCRPDMST
;
A
#
# COMPACT_ATOMS: atom_id res chain seq x y z
N ASP A 1 9.15 12.43 -26.54
CA ASP A 1 10.19 11.85 -25.65
C ASP A 1 9.73 11.85 -24.22
N GLY A 2 9.86 10.71 -23.53
CA GLY A 2 9.49 10.55 -22.13
C GLY A 2 10.74 10.35 -21.27
N THR A 3 10.82 11.04 -20.13
CA THR A 3 11.87 10.83 -19.14
C THR A 3 11.63 9.50 -18.41
N PRO A 4 12.64 8.61 -18.29
CA PRO A 4 12.48 7.36 -17.54
C PRO A 4 12.21 7.64 -16.06
N ILE A 5 11.24 6.93 -15.48
CA ILE A 5 10.86 7.01 -14.06
C ILE A 5 11.37 5.75 -13.37
N SER A 6 12.16 5.92 -12.30
CA SER A 6 12.59 4.82 -11.44
C SER A 6 11.47 4.46 -10.46
N ILE A 7 10.91 3.26 -10.60
CA ILE A 7 9.84 2.75 -9.73
C ILE A 7 10.34 2.55 -8.29
N GLY A 8 11.58 2.09 -8.12
CA GLY A 8 12.19 1.89 -6.80
C GLY A 8 12.44 3.19 -6.03
N ASP A 9 12.66 4.29 -6.73
CA ASP A 9 12.83 5.63 -6.16
C ASP A 9 11.52 6.43 -6.10
N SER A 10 10.41 5.81 -6.50
CA SER A 10 9.07 6.38 -6.47
C SER A 10 8.25 5.78 -5.34
N ILE A 11 7.19 6.47 -4.93
CA ILE A 11 6.23 5.97 -3.95
C ILE A 11 4.82 6.40 -4.32
N PHE A 12 3.85 5.51 -4.09
CA PHE A 12 2.44 5.82 -4.19
C PHE A 12 1.81 5.94 -2.80
N VAL A 13 1.07 7.02 -2.56
CA VAL A 13 0.43 7.29 -1.27
C VAL A 13 -1.07 7.47 -1.48
N GLY A 14 -1.88 6.65 -0.81
CA GLY A 14 -3.33 6.62 -1.02
C GLY A 14 -4.11 6.07 0.18
N ASP A 15 -5.38 6.47 0.31
CA ASP A 15 -6.23 6.12 1.45
C ASP A 15 -7.05 4.84 1.23
N ALA A 16 -7.28 4.43 -0.02
CA ALA A 16 -7.98 3.21 -0.41
C ALA A 16 -7.04 2.00 -0.29
N ALA A 17 -6.64 1.72 0.96
CA ALA A 17 -5.59 0.77 1.29
C ALA A 17 -6.13 -0.58 1.78
N GLY A 18 -7.45 -0.77 1.80
CA GLY A 18 -8.09 -2.00 2.28
C GLY A 18 -7.96 -2.20 3.79
N ARG A 19 -7.83 -1.14 4.59
CA ARG A 19 -7.72 -1.25 6.05
C ARG A 19 -9.04 -1.70 6.67
N PRO A 20 -9.01 -2.63 7.65
CA PRO A 20 -10.21 -3.10 8.33
C PRO A 20 -10.80 -2.02 9.25
N ALA A 21 -12.02 -2.23 9.74
CA ALA A 21 -12.60 -1.33 10.73
C ALA A 21 -11.73 -1.26 12.00
N ASN A 22 -11.65 -0.09 12.63
CA ASN A 22 -10.84 0.17 13.83
C ASN A 22 -9.32 0.07 13.61
N TRP A 23 -8.84 0.30 12.38
CA TRP A 23 -7.40 0.37 12.09
C TRP A 23 -6.66 1.48 12.85
N ALA A 24 -7.38 2.49 13.35
CA ALA A 24 -6.86 3.53 14.23
C ALA A 24 -7.93 4.06 15.21
N PRO A 25 -7.54 4.68 16.34
CA PRO A 25 -8.47 5.35 17.25
C PRO A 25 -9.36 6.35 16.50
N GLY A 26 -10.68 6.22 16.66
CA GLY A 26 -11.67 7.08 15.98
C GLY A 26 -12.04 6.65 14.56
N ARG A 27 -11.34 5.68 13.95
CA ARG A 27 -11.64 5.16 12.60
C ARG A 27 -12.46 3.87 12.68
N LYS A 28 -13.76 4.01 12.93
CA LYS A 28 -14.69 2.88 13.10
C LYS A 28 -15.10 2.17 11.80
N LYS A 29 -14.83 2.78 10.65
CA LYS A 29 -15.19 2.23 9.34
C LYS A 29 -13.95 1.62 8.69
N LYS A 30 -14.14 0.50 7.99
CA LYS A 30 -13.14 -0.02 7.06
C LYS A 30 -12.96 0.95 5.89
N ASP A 31 -11.83 0.86 5.20
CA ASP A 31 -11.66 1.57 3.94
C ASP A 31 -12.70 1.07 2.93
N PHE A 32 -13.23 2.00 2.13
CA PHE A 32 -14.26 1.67 1.14
C PHE A 32 -13.72 0.78 0.01
N SER A 33 -12.42 0.88 -0.28
CA SER A 33 -11.74 0.19 -1.37
C SER A 33 -10.30 -0.13 -1.01
N CYS A 34 -9.69 -1.02 -1.81
CA CYS A 34 -8.26 -1.35 -1.80
C CYS A 34 -7.57 -0.90 -3.12
N ALA A 35 -8.20 -0.01 -3.88
CA ALA A 35 -7.76 0.37 -5.22
C ALA A 35 -6.35 0.97 -5.24
N ASP A 36 -5.99 1.83 -4.29
CA ASP A 36 -4.69 2.51 -4.27
C ASP A 36 -3.55 1.52 -4.04
N ARG A 37 -3.74 0.61 -3.08
CA ARG A 37 -2.78 -0.44 -2.77
C ARG A 37 -2.60 -1.41 -3.94
N LEU A 38 -3.71 -1.80 -4.58
CA LEU A 38 -3.67 -2.69 -5.74
C LEU A 38 -3.04 -2.02 -6.97
N PHE A 39 -3.28 -0.72 -7.17
CA PHE A 39 -2.64 0.04 -8.23
C PHE A 39 -1.12 0.09 -8.06
N ALA A 40 -0.65 0.43 -6.86
CA ALA A 40 0.77 0.41 -6.55
C ALA A 40 1.38 -0.99 -6.75
N LEU A 41 0.67 -2.04 -6.30
CA LEU A 41 1.09 -3.43 -6.48
C LEU A 41 1.22 -3.80 -7.97
N ASN A 42 0.24 -3.44 -8.80
CA ASN A 42 0.27 -3.73 -10.24
C ASN A 42 1.45 -3.06 -10.96
N LEU A 43 1.89 -1.89 -10.46
CA LEU A 43 3.04 -1.16 -11.00
C LEU A 43 4.37 -1.50 -10.33
N GLY A 44 4.36 -2.33 -9.28
CA GLY A 44 5.55 -2.62 -8.48
C GLY A 44 6.05 -1.43 -7.65
N LEU A 45 5.18 -0.45 -7.38
CA LEU A 45 5.51 0.74 -6.60
C LEU A 45 5.49 0.45 -5.09
N PRO A 46 6.44 1.01 -4.33
CA PRO A 46 6.28 1.18 -2.89
C PRO A 46 4.96 1.89 -2.56
N PHE A 47 4.25 1.41 -1.55
CA PHE A 47 2.95 1.95 -1.13
C PHE A 47 2.95 2.33 0.35
N ALA A 48 2.31 3.46 0.68
CA ALA A 48 2.03 3.88 2.04
C ALA A 48 0.66 4.56 2.15
N THR A 49 0.04 4.55 3.33
CA THR A 49 -1.13 5.38 3.61
C THR A 49 -0.73 6.82 3.97
N PRO A 50 -1.63 7.82 3.88
CA PRO A 50 -1.31 9.18 4.28
C PRO A 50 -0.81 9.27 5.73
N GLU A 51 -1.41 8.48 6.63
CA GLU A 51 -1.00 8.41 8.03
C GLU A 51 0.40 7.79 8.20
N GLU A 52 0.73 6.73 7.45
CA GLU A 52 2.07 6.12 7.45
C GLU A 52 3.13 7.08 6.90
N PHE A 53 2.84 7.74 5.78
CA PHE A 53 3.83 8.55 5.06
C PHE A 53 4.06 9.91 5.71
N PHE A 54 2.99 10.65 5.98
CA PHE A 54 3.06 12.04 6.48
C PHE A 54 3.09 12.12 8.00
N LEU A 55 2.32 11.27 8.70
CA LEU A 55 2.23 11.30 10.17
C LEU A 55 3.20 10.31 10.84
N LYS A 56 3.92 9.49 10.06
CA LYS A 56 4.82 8.44 10.56
C LYS A 56 4.14 7.48 11.52
N TRP A 57 2.85 7.23 11.31
CA TRP A 57 2.12 6.25 12.09
C TRP A 57 2.60 4.83 11.77
N PRO A 58 2.44 3.88 12.71
CA PRO A 58 2.68 2.47 12.42
C PRO A 58 1.73 1.99 11.32
N ALA A 59 2.23 1.08 10.48
CA ALA A 59 1.46 0.53 9.37
C ALA A 59 0.18 -0.15 9.88
N ALA A 60 -0.94 0.20 9.26
CA ALA A 60 -2.21 -0.44 9.57
C ALA A 60 -2.28 -1.82 8.92
N GLY A 61 -2.94 -2.77 9.58
CA GLY A 61 -3.32 -4.02 8.93
C GLY A 61 -4.20 -3.74 7.70
N PHE A 62 -4.09 -4.57 6.68
CA PHE A 62 -4.89 -4.47 5.46
C PHE A 62 -5.32 -5.86 4.98
N GLU A 63 -6.44 -5.90 4.28
CA GLU A 63 -6.96 -7.12 3.66
C GLU A 63 -6.94 -6.97 2.14
N LEU A 64 -6.36 -7.96 1.46
CA LEU A 64 -6.42 -8.04 0.01
C LEU A 64 -7.59 -8.91 -0.45
N PRO A 65 -8.08 -8.70 -1.69
CA PRO A 65 -9.08 -9.58 -2.28
C PRO A 65 -8.60 -11.04 -2.31
N ALA A 66 -9.54 -11.97 -2.11
CA ALA A 66 -9.24 -13.40 -2.15
C ALA A 66 -8.86 -13.91 -3.56
N PHE A 67 -9.31 -13.20 -4.60
CA PHE A 67 -9.00 -13.50 -5.98
C PHE A 67 -7.76 -12.73 -6.44
N ASP A 68 -6.75 -13.46 -6.91
CA ASP A 68 -5.55 -12.92 -7.51
C ASP A 68 -5.55 -13.25 -9.01
N PRO A 69 -5.66 -12.26 -9.91
CA PRO A 69 -5.74 -12.51 -11.34
C PRO A 69 -4.42 -13.08 -11.89
N PRO A 70 -4.47 -14.00 -12.87
CA PRO A 70 -3.27 -14.58 -13.45
C PRO A 70 -2.40 -13.51 -14.12
N GLY A 71 -1.11 -13.50 -13.78
CA GLY A 71 -0.13 -12.52 -14.29
C GLY A 71 0.07 -11.29 -13.38
N SER A 72 -0.61 -11.22 -12.23
CA SER A 72 -0.23 -10.29 -11.17
C SER A 72 1.20 -10.62 -10.67
N PRO A 73 1.99 -9.60 -10.25
CA PRO A 73 3.27 -9.86 -9.62
C PRO A 73 3.04 -10.74 -8.38
N PRO A 74 3.91 -11.72 -8.11
CA PRO A 74 3.70 -12.68 -7.05
C PRO A 74 3.48 -11.94 -5.73
N PHE A 75 2.35 -12.23 -5.08
CA PHE A 75 2.05 -11.69 -3.76
C PHE A 75 3.16 -12.10 -2.79
N SER A 76 4.15 -11.24 -2.59
CA SER A 76 5.09 -11.45 -1.50
C SER A 76 4.25 -11.31 -0.24
N ARG A 77 3.96 -12.46 0.39
CA ARG A 77 3.16 -12.60 1.61
C ARG A 77 3.90 -12.02 2.82
N SER A 78 4.70 -10.96 2.61
CA SER A 78 5.45 -10.25 3.61
C SER A 78 4.54 -9.19 4.21
N THR A 79 4.06 -9.49 5.41
CA THR A 79 3.26 -8.63 6.29
C THR A 79 4.04 -7.42 6.83
N SER A 80 5.08 -6.95 6.14
CA SER A 80 5.77 -5.73 6.50
C SER A 80 6.16 -4.94 5.25
N CYS A 81 5.30 -4.00 4.86
CA CYS A 81 5.71 -2.84 4.08
C CYS A 81 6.63 -1.99 4.97
N ARG A 82 7.88 -2.41 5.11
CA ARG A 82 8.97 -1.51 5.49
C ARG A 82 9.89 -1.43 4.27
N PRO A 83 10.08 -0.25 3.65
CA PRO A 83 11.39 -0.01 3.08
C PRO A 83 12.36 -0.05 4.26
N ASP A 84 13.33 -0.96 4.20
CA ASP A 84 14.52 -0.80 5.01
C ASP A 84 15.13 0.54 4.60
N MET A 85 14.94 1.55 5.44
CA MET A 85 15.54 2.87 5.29
C MET A 85 16.79 2.88 6.18
N SER A 86 17.71 1.93 5.97
CA SER A 86 19.08 2.05 6.48
C SER A 86 19.90 2.86 5.48
N THR A 87 20.12 4.13 5.81
CA THR A 87 21.37 4.83 5.50
C THR A 87 21.70 5.71 6.70
#